data_AF-A0A933JGR0-F1
#
_entry.id   AF-A0A933JGR0-F1
#
_cell.length_a   1.000
_cell.length_b   1.000
_cell.length_c   1.000
_cell.angle_alpha   90.00
_cell.angle_beta   90.00
_cell.angle_gamma   90.00
#
_symmetry.space_group_name_H-M   'P 1'
#
loop_
_entity.id
_entity.type
_entity.pdbx_description
1 polymer ?
#
loop_
_entity_poly.entity_id
_entity_poly.type
_entity_poly.pdbx_seq_one_letter_code
_entity_poly.pdbx_strand_id
1 'polypeptide(L)'
;MLKTRVATVLSYHTRSKHALDRYAAGPGTLDWDAQPKAFRDWDGVRRIALPREIVVSDIPWGELPAPRPSLPLNDANLGSLLRLCVALTAWKEYGGSRWSLRAHPSSGNLHPTETWLIAANVAGLEDGLYHYHNLYHGLERRAWGSAAQTTGAWLGFSSIHWREAWKYGERAFRYCQLDMGHVLAAVSYAAVLHGWKPRLLVRDTADIAHALGTDRAEDFAGVESEEAEVIVELHASDAALPQDWKQWEGKAGLLDAHPLYQWPVIEEVAHATRGKPPVAESDSTNTSPPPSRGRVREGVETVNHRQSNPHPSLPPARSTPPDARPSVGLGAAPAWGKEQFRAMNASDNDIRAAQVILKRRSAQSFDGSSEMPQTLFRQLLSGLLPGGSPVWELWSHTPRVHPVMLVHRVEGVAPGVYALPRSGRAKDALRAAFRETFTWQAADAELPLFQLVAARAGKTARTLSCHQDIATHCAVIFMMLAEFAEPVAADPAAYRHLHWEAGMLGHVITLEAEAAGWRGTGIGCFFDDAVHEVLGLKDDRFQVVYHYAVGMALDDPRIATLSPYEE
;
A
#
# COMPACT_ATOMS: atom_id res chain seq x y z
N MET A 1 -16.62 22.00 -10.38
CA MET A 1 -16.40 20.54 -10.36
C MET A 1 -15.40 20.13 -9.29
N LEU A 2 -14.12 20.56 -9.33
CA LEU A 2 -13.11 20.19 -8.32
C LEU A 2 -13.50 20.55 -6.87
N LYS A 3 -13.91 21.79 -6.60
CA LYS A 3 -14.35 22.23 -5.26
C LYS A 3 -15.44 21.35 -4.66
N THR A 4 -16.40 20.92 -5.47
CA THR A 4 -17.49 20.03 -5.04
C THR A 4 -16.96 18.65 -4.66
N ARG A 5 -16.07 18.07 -5.48
CA ARG A 5 -15.45 16.77 -5.18
C ARG A 5 -14.61 16.82 -3.90
N VAL A 6 -13.81 17.88 -3.73
CA VAL A 6 -13.04 18.11 -2.48
C VAL A 6 -13.99 18.16 -1.28
N ALA A 7 -15.08 18.94 -1.36
CA ALA A 7 -16.07 19.01 -0.29
C ALA A 7 -16.71 17.65 0.02
N THR A 8 -17.03 16.85 -1.00
CA THR A 8 -17.55 15.47 -0.81
C THR A 8 -16.56 14.60 -0.05
N VAL A 9 -15.27 14.64 -0.41
CA VAL A 9 -14.22 13.84 0.27
C VAL A 9 -14.02 14.29 1.72
N LEU A 10 -13.94 15.59 1.98
CA LEU A 10 -13.80 16.11 3.34
C LEU A 10 -15.03 15.79 4.20
N SER A 11 -16.23 15.91 3.62
CA SER A 11 -17.48 15.52 4.28
C SER A 11 -17.51 14.03 4.59
N TYR A 12 -17.11 13.18 3.62
CA TYR A 12 -17.00 11.73 3.83
C TYR A 12 -16.02 11.39 4.94
N HIS A 13 -14.84 12.02 4.95
CA HIS A 13 -13.83 11.77 5.97
C HIS A 13 -14.39 12.09 7.35
N THR A 14 -14.90 13.30 7.57
CA THR A 14 -15.50 13.70 8.85
C THR A 14 -16.63 12.78 9.28
N ARG A 15 -17.51 12.40 8.35
CA ARG A 15 -18.67 11.54 8.62
C ARG A 15 -18.28 10.12 9.03
N SER A 16 -17.24 9.57 8.40
CA SER A 16 -16.77 8.21 8.63
C SER A 16 -15.82 8.06 9.84
N LYS A 17 -15.58 9.13 10.62
CA LYS A 17 -14.78 9.08 11.85
C LYS A 17 -15.52 8.34 12.97
N HIS A 18 -14.75 7.65 13.83
CA HIS A 18 -15.24 7.29 15.16
C HIS A 18 -14.82 8.36 16.17
N ALA A 19 -15.71 8.67 17.10
CA ALA A 19 -15.48 9.51 18.26
C ALA A 19 -15.77 8.70 19.54
N LEU A 20 -15.25 9.16 20.68
CA LEU A 20 -15.40 8.47 21.97
C LEU A 20 -16.87 8.26 22.38
N ASP A 21 -17.76 9.15 21.96
CA ASP A 21 -19.19 9.16 22.23
C ASP A 21 -20.05 8.66 21.06
N ARG A 22 -19.44 8.39 19.89
CA ARG A 22 -20.19 8.00 18.67
C ARG A 22 -19.32 7.26 17.67
N TYR A 23 -19.76 6.08 17.24
CA TYR A 23 -19.17 5.40 16.08
C TYR A 23 -19.75 5.93 14.76
N ALA A 24 -18.97 5.92 13.67
CA ALA A 24 -19.47 6.09 12.31
C ALA A 24 -20.67 5.16 12.05
N ALA A 25 -21.64 5.61 11.26
CA ALA A 25 -22.86 4.85 11.05
C ALA A 25 -22.56 3.54 10.31
N GLY A 26 -23.00 2.45 10.93
CA GLY A 26 -22.95 1.09 10.40
C GLY A 26 -24.35 0.47 10.40
N PRO A 27 -24.48 -0.76 9.88
CA PRO A 27 -25.73 -1.51 9.95
C PRO A 27 -26.13 -1.74 11.42
N GLY A 28 -27.41 -1.50 11.74
CA GLY A 28 -27.93 -1.71 13.11
C GLY A 28 -28.07 -3.20 13.48
N THR A 29 -28.10 -4.08 12.48
CA THR A 29 -28.13 -5.55 12.63
C THR A 29 -27.50 -6.17 11.38
N LEU A 30 -26.77 -7.26 11.56
CA LEU A 30 -26.18 -8.06 10.49
C LEU A 30 -26.92 -9.39 10.36
N ASP A 31 -27.31 -9.74 9.14
CA ASP A 31 -27.79 -11.07 8.79
C ASP A 31 -26.62 -11.88 8.22
N TRP A 32 -25.99 -12.70 9.05
CA TRP A 32 -24.84 -13.51 8.66
C TRP A 32 -25.18 -14.61 7.65
N ASP A 33 -26.45 -15.04 7.57
CA ASP A 33 -26.90 -16.00 6.55
C ASP A 33 -27.00 -15.34 5.16
N ALA A 34 -27.13 -14.01 5.13
CA ALA A 34 -27.12 -13.18 3.93
C ALA A 34 -25.81 -12.40 3.74
N GLN A 35 -24.69 -12.90 4.25
CA GLN A 35 -23.38 -12.29 3.99
C GLN A 35 -23.08 -12.30 2.47
N PRO A 36 -22.64 -11.18 1.87
CA PRO A 36 -22.26 -11.14 0.46
C PRO A 36 -21.20 -12.21 0.15
N LYS A 37 -21.35 -12.90 -0.97
CA LYS A 37 -20.41 -13.95 -1.37
C LYS A 37 -18.97 -13.42 -1.40
N ALA A 38 -18.06 -14.21 -0.83
CA ALA A 38 -16.62 -13.91 -0.78
C ALA A 38 -15.92 -14.03 -2.15
N PHE A 39 -16.60 -14.59 -3.16
CA PHE A 39 -16.11 -14.78 -4.51
C PHE A 39 -17.18 -14.35 -5.51
N ARG A 40 -16.77 -13.69 -6.59
CA ARG A 40 -17.63 -13.40 -7.75
C ARG A 40 -17.46 -14.50 -8.78
N ASP A 41 -18.56 -15.21 -9.07
CA ASP A 41 -18.63 -16.11 -10.21
C ASP A 41 -18.97 -15.32 -11.48
N TRP A 42 -18.50 -15.80 -12.63
CA TRP A 42 -18.97 -15.36 -13.94
C TRP A 42 -19.65 -16.52 -14.67
N ASP A 43 -20.90 -16.31 -15.08
CA ASP A 43 -21.70 -17.29 -15.80
C ASP A 43 -21.41 -17.25 -17.30
N GLY A 44 -21.36 -18.41 -17.95
CA GLY A 44 -21.19 -18.51 -19.41
C GLY A 44 -19.77 -18.20 -19.92
N VAL A 45 -18.76 -18.31 -19.05
CA VAL A 45 -17.34 -18.06 -19.40
C VAL A 45 -16.54 -19.34 -19.58
N ARG A 46 -15.51 -19.28 -20.43
CA ARG A 46 -14.49 -20.34 -20.48
C ARG A 46 -13.59 -20.24 -19.25
N ARG A 47 -13.52 -21.32 -18.47
CA ARG A 47 -12.62 -21.46 -17.31
C ARG A 47 -11.31 -22.13 -17.71
N ILE A 48 -10.20 -21.61 -17.18
CA ILE A 48 -8.85 -22.13 -17.39
C ILE A 48 -8.22 -22.32 -16.01
N ALA A 49 -7.88 -23.57 -15.67
CA ALA A 49 -7.16 -23.84 -14.41
C ALA A 49 -5.71 -23.35 -14.53
N LEU A 50 -5.18 -22.72 -13.48
CA LEU A 50 -3.78 -22.36 -13.41
C LEU A 50 -2.98 -23.41 -12.62
N PRO A 51 -1.70 -23.63 -12.97
CA PRO A 51 -0.80 -24.44 -12.15
C PRO A 51 -0.69 -23.85 -10.74
N ARG A 52 -0.80 -24.71 -9.72
CA ARG A 52 -0.75 -24.29 -8.30
C ARG A 52 0.65 -24.32 -7.70
N GLU A 53 1.63 -24.81 -8.44
CA GLU A 53 3.02 -24.90 -8.02
C GLU A 53 3.62 -23.50 -7.83
N ILE A 54 4.43 -23.33 -6.79
CA ILE A 54 5.17 -22.09 -6.54
C ILE A 54 6.51 -22.20 -7.23
N VAL A 55 6.68 -21.45 -8.32
CA VAL A 55 7.90 -21.40 -9.13
C VAL A 55 8.52 -20.02 -8.94
N VAL A 56 9.50 -19.94 -8.04
CA VAL A 56 10.22 -18.70 -7.71
C VAL A 56 11.68 -18.98 -7.40
N SER A 57 12.48 -17.91 -7.25
CA SER A 57 13.81 -18.04 -6.66
C SER A 57 13.69 -18.49 -5.20
N ASP A 58 14.29 -19.64 -4.85
CA ASP A 58 14.26 -20.18 -3.49
C ASP A 58 15.29 -19.48 -2.59
N ILE A 59 14.90 -18.33 -2.04
CA ILE A 59 15.78 -17.46 -1.26
C ILE A 59 15.31 -17.29 0.19
N PRO A 60 16.23 -17.07 1.14
CA PRO A 60 15.90 -16.56 2.47
C PRO A 60 15.22 -15.19 2.41
N TRP A 61 14.41 -14.86 3.42
CA TRP A 61 13.73 -13.56 3.51
C TRP A 61 14.70 -12.37 3.45
N GLY A 62 15.84 -12.46 4.14
CA GLY A 62 16.86 -11.39 4.18
C GLY A 62 17.52 -11.08 2.83
N GLU A 63 17.40 -11.95 1.83
CA GLU A 63 17.95 -11.75 0.48
C GLU A 63 16.96 -11.07 -0.48
N LEU A 64 15.73 -10.75 -0.03
CA LEU A 64 14.72 -10.08 -0.84
C LEU A 64 15.19 -8.80 -1.54
N PRO A 65 16.02 -7.92 -0.94
CA PRO A 65 16.50 -6.71 -1.60
C PRO A 65 17.44 -6.93 -2.79
N ALA A 66 18.04 -8.13 -2.92
CA ALA A 66 19.02 -8.40 -3.97
C ALA A 66 18.35 -8.58 -5.34
N PRO A 67 18.88 -7.99 -6.43
CA PRO A 67 18.36 -8.18 -7.76
C PRO A 67 18.51 -9.64 -8.19
N ARG A 68 17.58 -10.14 -9.01
CA ARG A 68 17.59 -11.51 -9.52
C ARG A 68 17.10 -11.61 -10.96
N PRO A 69 17.47 -12.67 -11.70
CA PRO A 69 17.03 -12.87 -13.07
C PRO A 69 15.51 -12.97 -13.16
N SER A 70 14.94 -12.35 -14.19
CA SER A 70 13.51 -12.46 -14.47
C SER A 70 13.17 -13.87 -14.95
N LEU A 71 12.14 -14.48 -14.35
CA LEU A 71 11.54 -15.72 -14.82
C LEU A 71 10.76 -15.47 -16.14
N PRO A 72 10.64 -16.47 -17.03
CA PRO A 72 9.93 -16.30 -18.30
C PRO A 72 8.44 -15.99 -18.09
N LEU A 73 7.85 -15.20 -18.97
CA LEU A 73 6.42 -14.91 -18.94
C LEU A 73 5.62 -16.07 -19.55
N ASN A 74 5.06 -16.91 -18.68
CA ASN A 74 4.22 -18.06 -19.03
C ASN A 74 3.10 -18.25 -17.98
N ASP A 75 2.15 -19.11 -18.29
CA ASP A 75 1.02 -19.49 -17.44
C ASP A 75 1.44 -20.03 -16.06
N ALA A 76 2.49 -20.86 -16.00
CA ALA A 76 3.01 -21.40 -14.74
C ALA A 76 3.53 -20.32 -13.79
N ASN A 77 4.34 -19.38 -14.29
CA ASN A 77 4.88 -18.27 -13.50
C ASN A 77 3.81 -17.23 -13.16
N LEU A 78 2.80 -17.03 -14.02
CA LEU A 78 1.63 -16.21 -13.66
C LEU A 78 0.78 -16.88 -12.57
N GLY A 79 0.58 -18.20 -12.64
CA GLY A 79 -0.07 -18.99 -11.60
C GLY A 79 0.65 -18.86 -10.26
N SER A 80 1.97 -19.06 -10.25
CA SER A 80 2.85 -18.86 -9.09
C SER A 80 2.79 -17.43 -8.54
N LEU A 81 2.80 -16.40 -9.39
CA LEU A 81 2.67 -15.01 -8.95
C LEU A 81 1.32 -14.76 -8.27
N LEU A 82 0.22 -15.20 -8.89
CA LEU A 82 -1.13 -15.07 -8.34
C LEU A 82 -1.28 -15.83 -7.02
N ARG A 83 -0.64 -17.00 -6.89
CA ARG A 83 -0.54 -17.76 -5.64
C ARG A 83 0.06 -16.94 -4.48
N LEU A 84 1.03 -16.08 -4.78
CA LEU A 84 1.75 -15.30 -3.79
C LEU A 84 1.15 -13.93 -3.52
N CYS A 85 0.35 -13.35 -4.43
CA CYS A 85 -0.20 -12.00 -4.22
C CYS A 85 -1.70 -11.95 -3.92
N VAL A 86 -2.53 -12.86 -4.45
CA VAL A 86 -4.01 -12.72 -4.35
C VAL A 86 -4.76 -14.03 -4.03
N ALA A 87 -4.14 -15.19 -4.22
CA ALA A 87 -4.79 -16.48 -4.04
C ALA A 87 -5.12 -16.81 -2.58
N LEU A 88 -5.92 -17.87 -2.39
CA LEU A 88 -6.11 -18.47 -1.07
C LEU A 88 -4.81 -19.05 -0.53
N THR A 89 -4.57 -18.85 0.77
CA THR A 89 -3.42 -19.38 1.52
C THR A 89 -3.81 -20.35 2.62
N ALA A 90 -5.06 -20.32 3.07
CA ALA A 90 -5.70 -21.35 3.90
C ALA A 90 -7.21 -21.12 3.98
N TRP A 91 -7.90 -22.11 4.52
CA TRP A 91 -9.21 -21.91 5.13
C TRP A 91 -9.11 -21.98 6.64
N LYS A 92 -10.00 -21.26 7.32
CA LYS A 92 -10.22 -21.37 8.76
C LYS A 92 -11.63 -21.87 9.01
N GLU A 93 -11.80 -22.69 10.04
CA GLU A 93 -13.09 -23.27 10.41
C GLU A 93 -13.25 -23.28 11.92
N TYR A 94 -14.42 -22.84 12.39
CA TYR A 94 -14.81 -22.89 13.80
C TYR A 94 -16.33 -22.76 13.95
N GLY A 95 -16.94 -23.56 14.82
CA GLY A 95 -18.36 -23.42 15.18
C GLY A 95 -19.33 -23.52 14.00
N GLY A 96 -19.04 -24.35 13.00
CA GLY A 96 -19.85 -24.50 11.79
C GLY A 96 -19.65 -23.39 10.74
N SER A 97 -18.85 -22.36 11.04
CA SER A 97 -18.47 -21.30 10.10
C SER A 97 -17.11 -21.60 9.47
N ARG A 98 -16.98 -21.33 8.17
CA ARG A 98 -15.72 -21.46 7.42
C ARG A 98 -15.44 -20.20 6.63
N TRP A 99 -14.20 -19.71 6.66
CA TRP A 99 -13.80 -18.51 5.93
C TRP A 99 -12.43 -18.66 5.27
N SER A 100 -12.28 -18.04 4.10
CA SER A 100 -11.07 -18.11 3.29
C SER A 100 -10.06 -17.04 3.69
N LEU A 101 -8.78 -17.41 3.76
CA LEU A 101 -7.68 -16.48 3.95
C LEU A 101 -6.91 -16.33 2.64
N ARG A 102 -6.51 -15.10 2.32
CA ARG A 102 -5.79 -14.77 1.08
C ARG A 102 -4.33 -14.40 1.36
N ALA A 103 -3.56 -14.26 0.30
CA ALA A 103 -2.20 -13.75 0.35
C ALA A 103 -2.13 -12.25 0.69
N HIS A 104 -3.20 -11.59 1.12
CA HIS A 104 -3.18 -10.28 1.76
C HIS A 104 -4.31 -10.24 2.80
N PRO A 105 -4.18 -9.45 3.88
CA PRO A 105 -5.28 -9.24 4.79
C PRO A 105 -6.42 -8.47 4.11
N SER A 106 -7.61 -8.58 4.70
CA SER A 106 -8.77 -7.79 4.34
C SER A 106 -9.57 -7.48 5.59
N SER A 107 -10.11 -6.27 5.65
CA SER A 107 -10.91 -5.83 6.78
C SER A 107 -12.12 -6.75 6.98
N GLY A 108 -12.27 -7.32 8.18
CA GLY A 108 -13.34 -8.26 8.48
C GLY A 108 -13.32 -9.57 7.68
N ASN A 109 -12.25 -9.84 6.92
CA ASN A 109 -12.14 -10.94 5.95
C ASN A 109 -13.22 -10.90 4.86
N LEU A 110 -13.55 -9.70 4.36
CA LEU A 110 -14.63 -9.47 3.39
C LEU A 110 -14.17 -9.42 1.93
N HIS A 111 -12.89 -9.16 1.70
CA HIS A 111 -12.22 -9.21 0.39
C HIS A 111 -12.96 -8.42 -0.70
N PRO A 112 -13.04 -7.07 -0.62
CA PRO A 112 -13.71 -6.25 -1.63
C PRO A 112 -13.00 -6.27 -3.00
N THR A 113 -11.71 -6.59 -3.03
CA THR A 113 -10.89 -6.48 -4.24
C THR A 113 -11.02 -7.70 -5.15
N GLU A 114 -11.44 -7.45 -6.40
CA GLU A 114 -11.39 -8.44 -7.48
C GLU A 114 -10.11 -8.28 -8.31
N THR A 115 -9.64 -9.39 -8.89
CA THR A 115 -8.39 -9.43 -9.66
C THR A 115 -8.68 -9.77 -11.11
N TRP A 116 -8.08 -9.01 -12.01
CA TRP A 116 -8.17 -9.15 -13.45
C TRP A 116 -6.78 -9.37 -14.02
N LEU A 117 -6.67 -10.21 -15.04
CA LEU A 117 -5.43 -10.44 -15.78
C LEU A 117 -5.67 -10.08 -17.25
N ILE A 118 -4.85 -9.17 -17.77
CA ILE A 118 -4.71 -8.95 -19.20
C ILE A 118 -3.43 -9.67 -19.63
N ALA A 119 -3.55 -10.58 -20.59
CA ALA A 119 -2.44 -11.37 -21.12
C ALA A 119 -2.28 -11.13 -22.62
N ALA A 120 -1.04 -10.94 -23.04
CA ALA A 120 -0.66 -10.72 -24.43
C ALA A 120 0.65 -11.45 -24.75
N ASN A 121 0.62 -12.34 -25.74
CA ASN A 121 1.72 -13.22 -26.16
C ASN A 121 2.38 -13.94 -24.96
N VAL A 122 1.58 -14.45 -24.03
CA VAL A 122 2.04 -15.23 -22.87
C VAL A 122 2.11 -16.71 -23.26
N ALA A 123 3.27 -17.34 -23.06
CA ALA A 123 3.39 -18.77 -23.36
C ALA A 123 2.43 -19.60 -22.49
N GLY A 124 1.63 -20.46 -23.11
CA GLY A 124 0.64 -21.30 -22.41
C GLY A 124 -0.72 -20.63 -22.14
N LEU A 125 -0.91 -19.35 -22.51
CA LEU A 125 -2.16 -18.63 -22.29
C LEU A 125 -2.57 -17.84 -23.54
N GLU A 126 -3.82 -17.97 -23.96
CA GLU A 126 -4.37 -17.19 -25.09
C GLU A 126 -4.41 -15.68 -24.75
N ASP A 127 -4.26 -14.83 -25.76
CA ASP A 127 -4.43 -13.38 -25.58
C ASP A 127 -5.87 -13.06 -25.15
N GLY A 128 -5.99 -12.27 -24.08
CA GLY A 128 -7.31 -11.92 -23.57
C GLY A 128 -7.30 -11.13 -22.28
N LEU A 129 -8.52 -10.71 -21.91
CA LEU A 129 -8.89 -10.26 -20.57
C LEU A 129 -9.52 -11.43 -19.81
N TYR A 130 -9.07 -11.61 -18.59
CA TYR A 130 -9.51 -12.66 -17.68
C TYR A 130 -9.88 -12.09 -16.31
N HIS A 131 -10.95 -12.59 -15.71
CA HIS A 131 -11.18 -12.46 -14.27
C HIS A 131 -10.45 -13.62 -13.57
N TYR A 132 -9.74 -13.34 -12.47
CA TYR A 132 -9.08 -14.38 -11.68
C TYR A 132 -9.96 -14.81 -10.52
N HIS A 133 -10.25 -16.11 -10.45
CA HIS A 133 -11.12 -16.68 -9.43
C HIS A 133 -10.31 -17.37 -8.33
N ASN A 134 -10.31 -16.78 -7.12
CA ASN A 134 -9.47 -17.23 -6.01
C ASN A 134 -9.84 -18.64 -5.53
N LEU A 135 -11.12 -19.03 -5.54
CA LEU A 135 -11.59 -20.30 -4.96
C LEU A 135 -10.94 -21.53 -5.60
N TYR A 136 -10.83 -21.56 -6.92
CA TYR A 136 -10.31 -22.72 -7.66
C TYR A 136 -8.93 -22.46 -8.29
N HIS A 137 -8.36 -21.27 -8.08
CA HIS A 137 -7.10 -20.84 -8.68
C HIS A 137 -7.13 -20.99 -10.21
N GLY A 138 -7.96 -20.18 -10.86
CA GLY A 138 -8.13 -20.21 -12.30
C GLY A 138 -8.58 -18.89 -12.88
N LEU A 139 -8.64 -18.84 -14.20
CA LEU A 139 -9.01 -17.69 -15.00
C LEU A 139 -10.37 -17.93 -15.66
N GLU A 140 -11.21 -16.91 -15.65
CA GLU A 140 -12.47 -16.82 -16.37
C GLU A 140 -12.26 -15.86 -17.54
N ARG A 141 -12.22 -16.39 -18.77
CA ARG A 141 -11.98 -15.57 -19.94
C ARG A 141 -13.18 -14.67 -20.20
N ARG A 142 -12.92 -13.38 -20.31
CA ARG A 142 -13.94 -12.34 -20.48
C ARG A 142 -13.90 -11.69 -21.83
N ALA A 143 -12.71 -11.50 -22.40
CA ALA A 143 -12.58 -10.90 -23.73
C ALA A 143 -11.37 -11.46 -24.49
N TRP A 144 -11.46 -11.52 -25.83
CA TRP A 144 -10.38 -11.97 -26.73
C TRP A 144 -10.55 -11.43 -28.16
N GLY A 145 -9.62 -11.81 -29.05
CA GLY A 145 -9.74 -11.56 -30.49
C GLY A 145 -9.14 -10.25 -30.99
N SER A 146 -8.37 -9.53 -30.15
CA SER A 146 -7.37 -8.57 -30.63
C SER A 146 -6.08 -9.32 -30.96
N ALA A 147 -5.33 -8.84 -31.96
CA ALA A 147 -3.99 -9.35 -32.22
C ALA A 147 -3.03 -8.51 -31.39
N ALA A 148 -2.49 -9.06 -30.29
CA ALA A 148 -1.57 -8.29 -29.47
C ALA A 148 -0.28 -8.01 -30.26
N GLN A 149 0.03 -6.72 -30.47
CA GLN A 149 1.31 -6.29 -31.07
C GLN A 149 2.47 -6.35 -30.08
N THR A 150 2.23 -6.83 -28.86
CA THR A 150 3.17 -6.76 -27.76
C THR A 150 3.09 -7.99 -26.86
N THR A 151 4.18 -8.27 -26.14
CA THR A 151 4.25 -9.32 -25.12
C THR A 151 4.18 -8.67 -23.75
N GLY A 152 3.22 -9.07 -22.91
CA GLY A 152 3.05 -8.50 -21.59
C GLY A 152 1.94 -9.14 -20.77
N ALA A 153 1.97 -8.86 -19.47
CA ALA A 153 0.91 -9.21 -18.54
C ALA A 153 0.66 -8.05 -17.57
N TRP A 154 -0.61 -7.76 -17.33
CA TRP A 154 -1.06 -6.70 -16.45
C TRP A 154 -2.09 -7.24 -15.47
N LEU A 155 -1.93 -6.92 -14.19
CA LEU A 155 -2.95 -7.17 -13.18
C LEU A 155 -3.81 -5.93 -13.01
N GLY A 156 -5.08 -6.05 -13.33
CA GLY A 156 -6.10 -5.06 -12.99
C GLY A 156 -6.76 -5.39 -11.65
N PHE A 157 -7.16 -4.35 -10.94
CA PHE A 157 -7.90 -4.50 -9.69
C PHE A 157 -9.12 -3.59 -9.69
N SER A 158 -10.23 -4.13 -9.19
CA SER A 158 -11.48 -3.41 -8.95
C SER A 158 -11.95 -3.68 -7.52
N SER A 159 -12.84 -2.82 -7.00
CA SER A 159 -13.42 -2.93 -5.66
C SER A 159 -14.94 -3.10 -5.75
N ILE A 160 -15.47 -4.13 -5.08
CA ILE A 160 -16.88 -4.28 -4.78
C ILE A 160 -17.13 -3.71 -3.39
N HIS A 161 -17.41 -2.40 -3.33
CA HIS A 161 -17.58 -1.70 -2.05
C HIS A 161 -18.69 -2.29 -1.17
N TRP A 162 -19.70 -2.93 -1.77
CA TRP A 162 -20.80 -3.54 -1.03
C TRP A 162 -20.33 -4.61 -0.03
N ARG A 163 -19.30 -5.41 -0.36
CA ARG A 163 -18.77 -6.43 0.57
C ARG A 163 -18.37 -5.82 1.91
N GLU A 164 -17.71 -4.65 1.87
CA GLU A 164 -17.30 -3.90 3.06
C GLU A 164 -18.46 -3.10 3.67
N ALA A 165 -19.29 -2.46 2.84
CA ALA A 165 -20.41 -1.63 3.29
C ALA A 165 -21.50 -2.43 4.01
N TRP A 166 -21.67 -3.70 3.63
CA TRP A 166 -22.56 -4.65 4.31
C TRP A 166 -22.22 -4.76 5.81
N LYS A 167 -20.94 -4.72 6.20
CA LYS A 167 -20.51 -4.82 7.61
C LYS A 167 -20.23 -3.47 8.26
N TYR A 168 -19.64 -2.54 7.51
CA TYR A 168 -19.01 -1.35 8.07
C TYR A 168 -19.69 -0.03 7.68
N GLY A 169 -20.78 -0.10 6.92
CA GLY A 169 -21.57 1.05 6.50
C GLY A 169 -20.72 2.19 5.94
N GLU A 170 -20.82 3.37 6.55
CA GLU A 170 -20.16 4.58 6.05
C GLU A 170 -18.62 4.51 6.11
N ARG A 171 -18.02 3.59 6.89
CA ARG A 171 -16.55 3.47 6.98
C ARG A 171 -15.94 2.56 5.90
N ALA A 172 -16.77 1.85 5.15
CA ALA A 172 -16.35 0.82 4.19
C ALA A 172 -15.35 1.30 3.14
N PHE A 173 -15.54 2.50 2.57
CA PHE A 173 -14.64 2.99 1.52
C PHE A 173 -13.20 3.12 2.02
N ARG A 174 -12.97 3.56 3.27
CA ARG A 174 -11.62 3.58 3.87
C ARG A 174 -10.97 2.19 3.85
N TYR A 175 -11.75 1.16 4.17
CA TYR A 175 -11.27 -0.22 4.24
C TYR A 175 -10.97 -0.80 2.87
N CYS A 176 -11.81 -0.55 1.86
CA CYS A 176 -11.50 -0.94 0.49
C CYS A 176 -10.15 -0.36 0.02
N GLN A 177 -9.87 0.91 0.36
CA GLN A 177 -8.61 1.54 -0.02
C GLN A 177 -7.41 1.00 0.79
N LEU A 178 -7.58 0.71 2.09
CA LEU A 178 -6.51 0.04 2.87
C LEU A 178 -6.19 -1.36 2.33
N ASP A 179 -7.22 -2.12 1.97
CA ASP A 179 -7.09 -3.45 1.36
C ASP A 179 -6.36 -3.37 0.02
N MET A 180 -6.68 -2.39 -0.83
CA MET A 180 -5.95 -2.14 -2.08
C MET A 180 -4.46 -1.89 -1.82
N GLY A 181 -4.12 -1.12 -0.79
CA GLY A 181 -2.72 -0.93 -0.37
C GLY A 181 -2.03 -2.24 0.00
N HIS A 182 -2.72 -3.12 0.73
CA HIS A 182 -2.19 -4.45 1.04
C HIS A 182 -2.01 -5.33 -0.20
N VAL A 183 -2.92 -5.23 -1.19
CA VAL A 183 -2.81 -5.94 -2.47
C VAL A 183 -1.61 -5.46 -3.28
N LEU A 184 -1.44 -4.13 -3.41
CA LEU A 184 -0.31 -3.54 -4.14
C LEU A 184 1.05 -3.98 -3.56
N ALA A 185 1.16 -4.00 -2.23
CA ALA A 185 2.34 -4.56 -1.58
C ALA A 185 2.52 -6.05 -1.88
N ALA A 186 1.47 -6.86 -1.79
CA ALA A 186 1.54 -8.30 -2.08
C ALA A 186 2.02 -8.57 -3.52
N VAL A 187 1.53 -7.80 -4.50
CA VAL A 187 1.99 -7.86 -5.90
C VAL A 187 3.48 -7.52 -5.99
N SER A 188 3.94 -6.48 -5.30
CA SER A 188 5.35 -6.08 -5.32
C SER A 188 6.28 -7.18 -4.79
N TYR A 189 5.97 -7.78 -3.64
CA TYR A 189 6.76 -8.88 -3.08
C TYR A 189 6.73 -10.13 -3.98
N ALA A 190 5.57 -10.48 -4.53
CA ALA A 190 5.46 -11.62 -5.45
C ALA A 190 6.26 -11.39 -6.75
N ALA A 191 6.16 -10.21 -7.35
CA ALA A 191 6.89 -9.88 -8.58
C ALA A 191 8.41 -9.91 -8.36
N VAL A 192 8.89 -9.39 -7.24
CA VAL A 192 10.32 -9.43 -6.88
C VAL A 192 10.82 -10.87 -6.73
N LEU A 193 10.03 -11.81 -6.22
CA LEU A 193 10.40 -13.24 -6.18
C LEU A 193 10.51 -13.90 -7.56
N HIS A 194 9.80 -13.37 -8.56
CA HIS A 194 9.89 -13.79 -9.96
C HIS A 194 10.98 -13.02 -10.74
N GLY A 195 11.70 -12.10 -10.09
CA GLY A 195 12.65 -11.21 -10.76
C GLY A 195 11.99 -10.19 -11.69
N TRP A 196 10.69 -9.94 -11.52
CA TRP A 196 9.90 -8.99 -12.28
C TRP A 196 9.89 -7.62 -11.60
N LYS A 197 9.64 -6.56 -12.38
CA LYS A 197 9.62 -5.17 -11.92
C LYS A 197 8.23 -4.58 -12.17
N PRO A 198 7.34 -4.66 -11.18
CA PRO A 198 5.97 -4.21 -11.38
C PRO A 198 5.92 -2.67 -11.44
N ARG A 199 5.05 -2.13 -12.29
CA ARG A 199 4.86 -0.70 -12.47
C ARG A 199 3.38 -0.35 -12.43
N LEU A 200 3.02 0.59 -11.55
CA LEU A 200 1.65 1.12 -11.50
C LEU A 200 1.39 2.00 -12.73
N LEU A 201 0.34 1.72 -13.48
CA LEU A 201 -0.03 2.54 -14.64
C LEU A 201 -0.74 3.82 -14.20
N VAL A 202 -0.26 4.96 -14.71
CA VAL A 202 -0.90 6.26 -14.49
C VAL A 202 -2.03 6.46 -15.50
N ARG A 203 -3.21 5.94 -15.16
CA ARG A 203 -4.43 6.00 -15.97
C ARG A 203 -5.57 6.58 -15.16
N ASP A 204 -6.55 7.20 -15.82
CA ASP A 204 -7.78 7.58 -15.13
C ASP A 204 -8.72 6.37 -14.97
N THR A 205 -9.67 6.50 -14.05
CA THR A 205 -10.61 5.42 -13.73
C THR A 205 -11.43 4.95 -14.92
N ALA A 206 -11.76 5.81 -15.89
CA ALA A 206 -12.56 5.40 -17.05
C ALA A 206 -11.73 4.55 -18.01
N ASP A 207 -10.48 4.94 -18.28
CA ASP A 207 -9.51 4.14 -19.04
C ASP A 207 -9.30 2.75 -18.40
N ILE A 208 -9.20 2.70 -17.06
CA ILE A 208 -9.06 1.43 -16.33
C ILE A 208 -10.34 0.60 -16.45
N ALA A 209 -11.51 1.20 -16.21
CA ALA A 209 -12.79 0.50 -16.30
C ALA A 209 -13.00 -0.11 -17.69
N HIS A 210 -12.65 0.63 -18.74
CA HIS A 210 -12.71 0.14 -20.12
C HIS A 210 -11.76 -1.04 -20.35
N ALA A 211 -10.50 -0.96 -19.88
CA ALA A 211 -9.53 -2.03 -20.02
C ALA A 211 -9.95 -3.32 -19.30
N LEU A 212 -10.61 -3.19 -18.15
CA LEU A 212 -11.10 -4.31 -17.33
C LEU A 212 -12.52 -4.75 -17.69
N GLY A 213 -13.20 -4.03 -18.59
CA GLY A 213 -14.59 -4.28 -18.98
C GLY A 213 -15.60 -4.07 -17.85
N THR A 214 -15.25 -3.35 -16.77
CA THR A 214 -16.17 -3.06 -15.66
C THR A 214 -17.18 -1.97 -16.00
N ASP A 215 -16.97 -1.26 -17.11
CA ASP A 215 -17.91 -0.29 -17.70
C ASP A 215 -19.01 -0.94 -18.56
N ARG A 216 -18.97 -2.26 -18.75
CA ARG A 216 -19.94 -3.00 -19.56
C ARG A 216 -21.24 -3.23 -18.79
N ALA A 217 -22.11 -2.21 -18.76
CA ALA A 217 -23.35 -2.21 -17.98
C ALA A 217 -24.24 -3.46 -18.17
N GLU A 218 -24.31 -4.01 -19.38
CA GLU A 218 -25.08 -5.23 -19.64
C GLU A 218 -24.52 -6.46 -18.90
N ASP A 219 -23.21 -6.52 -18.68
CA ASP A 219 -22.55 -7.65 -18.03
C ASP A 219 -22.72 -7.65 -16.51
N PHE A 220 -23.09 -6.49 -15.96
CA PHE A 220 -23.40 -6.24 -14.55
C PHE A 220 -24.89 -5.93 -14.31
N ALA A 221 -25.76 -6.28 -15.26
CA ALA A 221 -27.19 -6.03 -15.12
C ALA A 221 -27.79 -6.86 -13.95
N GLY A 222 -28.43 -6.17 -13.00
CA GLY A 222 -29.14 -6.80 -11.88
C GLY A 222 -28.24 -7.28 -10.74
N VAL A 223 -26.99 -6.83 -10.70
CA VAL A 223 -25.98 -7.26 -9.73
C VAL A 223 -25.13 -6.07 -9.27
N GLU A 224 -24.32 -6.25 -8.24
CA GLU A 224 -23.47 -5.20 -7.68
C GLU A 224 -22.40 -4.78 -8.69
N SER A 225 -22.17 -3.46 -8.78
CA SER A 225 -21.14 -2.85 -9.62
C SER A 225 -19.75 -2.97 -9.01
N GLU A 226 -18.74 -2.88 -9.87
CA GLU A 226 -17.33 -2.82 -9.51
C GLU A 226 -16.73 -1.44 -9.81
N GLU A 227 -16.03 -0.86 -8.84
CA GLU A 227 -15.23 0.35 -9.07
C GLU A 227 -13.85 -0.07 -9.56
N ALA A 228 -13.46 0.38 -10.75
CA ALA A 228 -12.11 0.16 -11.25
C ALA A 228 -11.07 0.98 -10.46
N GLU A 229 -10.01 0.34 -9.97
CA GLU A 229 -9.04 0.98 -9.06
C GLU A 229 -7.72 1.26 -9.78
N VAL A 230 -7.00 0.21 -10.17
CA VAL A 230 -5.62 0.32 -10.68
C VAL A 230 -5.27 -0.80 -11.65
N ILE A 231 -4.26 -0.57 -12.49
CA ILE A 231 -3.59 -1.61 -13.27
C ILE A 231 -2.09 -1.57 -12.95
N VAL A 232 -1.53 -2.73 -12.66
CA VAL A 232 -0.10 -2.96 -12.46
C VAL A 232 0.43 -3.76 -13.64
N GLU A 233 1.35 -3.16 -14.40
CA GLU A 233 2.16 -3.86 -15.38
C GLU A 233 3.19 -4.72 -14.64
N LEU A 234 3.24 -6.03 -14.92
CA LEU A 234 4.15 -6.93 -14.22
C LEU A 234 5.54 -7.00 -14.85
N HIS A 235 5.60 -6.91 -16.18
CA HIS A 235 6.82 -7.13 -16.96
C HIS A 235 7.08 -5.93 -17.88
N ALA A 236 8.30 -5.39 -17.80
CA ALA A 236 8.71 -4.11 -18.39
C ALA A 236 8.98 -4.20 -19.91
N SER A 237 7.97 -4.53 -20.68
CA SER A 237 7.95 -4.21 -22.11
C SER A 237 7.31 -2.83 -22.28
N ASP A 238 7.76 -2.04 -23.27
CA ASP A 238 7.06 -0.83 -23.77
C ASP A 238 5.71 -1.20 -24.44
N ALA A 239 5.00 -2.14 -23.83
CA ALA A 239 3.82 -2.79 -24.30
C ALA A 239 2.63 -1.85 -24.09
N ALA A 240 1.98 -1.47 -25.19
CA ALA A 240 0.69 -0.83 -25.09
C ALA A 240 -0.29 -1.78 -24.39
N LEU A 241 -0.99 -1.28 -23.37
CA LEU A 241 -2.06 -2.01 -22.69
C LEU A 241 -3.13 -2.40 -23.72
N PRO A 242 -3.39 -3.71 -23.95
CA PRO A 242 -4.42 -4.15 -24.89
C PRO A 242 -5.82 -3.80 -24.36
N GLN A 243 -6.65 -3.19 -25.20
CA GLN A 243 -8.03 -2.77 -24.84
C GLN A 243 -9.05 -3.04 -25.96
N ASP A 244 -8.60 -3.39 -27.17
CA ASP A 244 -9.43 -3.51 -28.38
C ASP A 244 -10.02 -4.91 -28.59
N TRP A 245 -10.47 -5.55 -27.50
CA TRP A 245 -11.04 -6.89 -27.55
C TRP A 245 -12.34 -6.93 -28.38
N LYS A 246 -12.41 -7.88 -29.32
CA LYS A 246 -13.51 -7.98 -30.29
C LYS A 246 -14.65 -8.89 -29.83
N GLN A 247 -14.33 -9.85 -28.98
CA GLN A 247 -15.28 -10.83 -28.46
C GLN A 247 -15.33 -10.73 -26.94
N TRP A 248 -16.54 -10.85 -26.38
CA TRP A 248 -16.82 -10.76 -24.96
C TRP A 248 -17.79 -11.87 -24.55
N GLU A 249 -17.57 -12.51 -23.40
CA GLU A 249 -18.45 -13.60 -22.93
C GLU A 249 -18.70 -13.58 -21.43
N GLY A 250 -19.96 -13.75 -21.03
CA GLY A 250 -20.35 -14.01 -19.65
C GLY A 250 -20.96 -12.84 -18.88
N LYS A 251 -21.63 -13.18 -17.78
CA LYS A 251 -22.36 -12.27 -16.89
C LYS A 251 -21.90 -12.42 -15.46
N ALA A 252 -21.80 -11.31 -14.76
CA ALA A 252 -21.26 -11.27 -13.41
C ALA A 252 -22.32 -11.78 -12.42
N GLY A 253 -22.00 -12.74 -11.55
CA GLY A 253 -22.95 -13.37 -10.63
C GLY A 253 -23.35 -12.51 -9.41
N LEU A 254 -24.59 -12.62 -8.94
CA LEU A 254 -25.09 -11.85 -7.79
C LEU A 254 -24.38 -12.23 -6.47
N LEU A 255 -24.00 -11.22 -5.68
CA LEU A 255 -23.33 -11.43 -4.39
C LEU A 255 -24.29 -11.42 -3.20
N ASP A 256 -25.28 -10.51 -3.20
CA ASP A 256 -26.29 -10.35 -2.17
C ASP A 256 -27.68 -10.21 -2.81
N ALA A 257 -28.52 -11.21 -2.57
CA ALA A 257 -29.86 -11.25 -3.14
C ALA A 257 -30.86 -10.30 -2.44
N HIS A 258 -30.59 -9.89 -1.19
CA HIS A 258 -31.53 -9.16 -0.37
C HIS A 258 -30.81 -8.09 0.48
N PRO A 259 -30.21 -7.06 -0.14
CA PRO A 259 -29.49 -6.02 0.58
C PRO A 259 -30.43 -5.26 1.52
N LEU A 260 -30.17 -5.34 2.83
CA LEU A 260 -31.00 -4.71 3.87
C LEU A 260 -30.77 -3.19 3.99
N TYR A 261 -29.61 -2.70 3.57
CA TYR A 261 -29.18 -1.32 3.76
C TYR A 261 -28.70 -0.69 2.45
N GLN A 262 -28.70 0.63 2.38
CA GLN A 262 -28.10 1.39 1.29
C GLN A 262 -27.14 2.44 1.86
N TRP A 263 -25.99 2.60 1.22
CA TRP A 263 -24.95 3.54 1.64
C TRP A 263 -24.52 4.46 0.48
N PRO A 264 -25.40 5.39 0.02
CA PRO A 264 -25.09 6.24 -1.15
C PRO A 264 -23.77 7.01 -1.02
N VAL A 265 -23.41 7.37 0.22
CA VAL A 265 -22.16 8.08 0.52
C VAL A 265 -20.90 7.34 0.05
N ILE A 266 -20.95 6.01 -0.06
CA ILE A 266 -19.85 5.18 -0.56
C ILE A 266 -19.65 5.38 -2.06
N GLU A 267 -20.73 5.41 -2.84
CA GLU A 267 -20.66 5.72 -4.27
C GLU A 267 -20.26 7.18 -4.50
N GLU A 268 -20.81 8.11 -3.72
CA GLU A 268 -20.48 9.54 -3.80
C GLU A 268 -18.98 9.78 -3.57
N VAL A 269 -18.38 9.20 -2.54
CA VAL A 269 -16.94 9.36 -2.29
C VAL A 269 -16.10 8.60 -3.33
N ALA A 270 -16.53 7.41 -3.77
CA ALA A 270 -15.83 6.67 -4.81
C ALA A 270 -15.73 7.51 -6.09
N HIS A 271 -16.85 8.08 -6.55
CA HIS A 271 -16.91 8.99 -7.69
C HIS A 271 -16.11 10.28 -7.47
N ALA A 272 -16.22 10.89 -6.29
CA ALA A 272 -15.51 12.12 -5.97
C ALA A 272 -13.98 11.93 -5.96
N THR A 273 -13.50 10.72 -5.70
CA THR A 273 -12.07 10.38 -5.63
C THR A 273 -11.51 9.72 -6.90
N ARG A 274 -12.29 9.59 -7.99
CA ARG A 274 -11.76 9.11 -9.27
C ARG A 274 -10.68 10.04 -9.82
N GLY A 275 -9.56 9.49 -10.25
CA GLY A 275 -8.43 10.28 -10.73
C GLY A 275 -7.26 9.39 -11.11
N LYS A 276 -6.12 10.02 -11.37
CA LYS A 276 -4.90 9.31 -11.72
C LYS A 276 -4.04 9.14 -10.46
N PRO A 277 -3.28 8.04 -10.34
CA PRO A 277 -2.16 7.98 -9.41
C PRO A 277 -1.23 9.19 -9.63
N PRO A 278 -0.52 9.66 -8.58
CA PRO A 278 0.46 10.72 -8.74
C PRO A 278 1.50 10.31 -9.80
N VAL A 279 2.01 11.27 -10.56
CA VAL A 279 3.14 11.01 -11.47
C VAL A 279 4.40 11.00 -10.61
N ALA A 280 5.30 10.02 -10.79
CA ALA A 280 6.59 10.04 -10.15
C ALA A 280 7.33 11.33 -10.54
N GLU A 281 7.88 12.05 -9.56
CA GLU A 281 8.77 13.18 -9.86
C GLU A 281 9.97 12.59 -10.63
N SER A 282 10.14 12.97 -11.89
CA SER A 282 11.35 12.62 -12.62
C SER A 282 12.54 13.18 -11.85
N ASP A 283 13.56 12.37 -11.57
CA ASP A 283 14.86 12.84 -11.05
C ASP A 283 15.48 13.82 -12.07
N SER A 284 15.01 15.07 -12.09
CA SER A 284 15.47 16.13 -12.98
C SER A 284 16.71 16.83 -12.42
N THR A 285 17.58 16.09 -11.73
CA THR A 285 18.89 16.56 -11.25
C THR A 285 19.94 15.47 -11.39
N ASN A 286 20.11 14.88 -12.57
CA ASN A 286 21.37 14.23 -12.92
C ASN A 286 21.58 14.07 -14.44
N THR A 287 21.37 15.15 -15.21
CA THR A 287 22.03 15.25 -16.53
C THR A 287 23.43 15.82 -16.32
N SER A 288 24.37 14.97 -15.88
CA SER A 288 25.78 15.25 -16.12
C SER A 288 25.98 15.29 -17.65
N PRO A 289 26.59 16.34 -18.22
CA PRO A 289 26.89 16.35 -19.65
C PRO A 289 27.85 15.19 -19.96
N PRO A 290 27.72 14.53 -21.12
CA PRO A 290 28.59 13.42 -21.47
C PRO A 290 30.06 13.87 -21.45
N PRO A 291 30.99 13.04 -20.95
CA PRO A 291 32.40 13.40 -20.88
C PRO A 291 32.91 13.70 -22.29
N SER A 292 33.48 14.89 -22.47
CA SER A 292 34.16 15.28 -23.69
C SER A 292 35.26 14.27 -23.99
N ARG A 293 35.14 13.55 -25.11
CA ARG A 293 36.20 12.65 -25.62
C ARG A 293 37.49 13.44 -25.77
N GLY A 294 38.46 13.18 -24.90
CA GLY A 294 39.82 13.68 -25.03
C GLY A 294 40.41 13.21 -26.35
N ARG A 295 40.66 14.14 -27.26
CA ARG A 295 41.57 13.92 -28.39
C ARG A 295 42.99 13.93 -27.85
N VAL A 296 43.65 12.79 -27.94
CA VAL A 296 45.10 12.69 -27.88
C VAL A 296 45.69 13.59 -28.96
N ARG A 297 46.51 14.55 -28.57
CA ARG A 297 47.50 15.17 -29.43
C ARG A 297 48.83 15.22 -28.69
N GLU A 298 49.77 14.46 -29.22
CA GLU A 298 51.18 14.52 -28.88
C GLU A 298 51.76 15.89 -29.22
N GLY A 299 52.72 16.34 -28.39
CA GLY A 299 53.92 16.97 -28.91
C GLY A 299 54.16 18.45 -28.58
N VAL A 300 55.12 18.63 -27.65
CA VAL A 300 56.31 19.52 -27.76
C VAL A 300 56.18 21.03 -27.47
N GLU A 301 57.03 21.44 -26.49
CA GLU A 301 57.64 22.78 -26.25
C GLU A 301 56.71 23.98 -25.88
N THR A 302 57.08 24.99 -25.10
CA THR A 302 58.21 25.35 -24.23
C THR A 302 57.75 26.53 -23.35
N VAL A 303 58.25 26.60 -22.11
CA VAL A 303 58.83 27.78 -21.42
C VAL A 303 58.09 29.15 -21.50
N ASN A 304 57.61 29.67 -20.36
CA ASN A 304 58.16 30.82 -19.59
C ASN A 304 57.15 31.75 -18.87
N HIS A 305 57.52 32.03 -17.61
CA HIS A 305 57.49 33.31 -16.88
C HIS A 305 56.20 34.09 -16.51
N ARG A 306 56.03 34.17 -15.17
CA ARG A 306 55.98 35.36 -14.28
C ARG A 306 54.79 36.34 -14.30
N GLN A 307 54.25 36.48 -13.08
CA GLN A 307 53.99 37.72 -12.32
C GLN A 307 52.86 38.66 -12.74
N SER A 308 51.93 38.88 -11.80
CA SER A 308 51.71 40.12 -11.03
C SER A 308 50.24 40.52 -10.84
N ASN A 309 49.91 40.77 -9.56
CA ASN A 309 48.74 41.46 -8.98
C ASN A 309 48.85 43.01 -9.24
N PRO A 310 47.99 43.94 -8.73
CA PRO A 310 46.63 43.87 -8.13
C PRO A 310 45.65 45.06 -8.45
N HIS A 311 44.37 44.94 -8.04
CA HIS A 311 43.39 45.97 -7.51
C HIS A 311 43.03 47.28 -8.31
N PRO A 312 42.06 48.12 -7.86
CA PRO A 312 40.61 47.92 -7.61
C PRO A 312 39.72 49.01 -8.25
N SER A 313 38.39 48.87 -8.32
CA SER A 313 37.45 50.02 -8.37
C SER A 313 35.97 49.65 -8.20
N LEU A 314 35.27 50.44 -7.38
CA LEU A 314 33.82 50.53 -7.14
C LEU A 314 33.46 52.04 -7.25
N PRO A 315 32.18 52.49 -7.27
CA PRO A 315 30.93 51.99 -7.87
C PRO A 315 30.27 53.10 -8.74
N PRO A 316 28.97 52.99 -9.14
CA PRO A 316 27.97 53.82 -8.43
C PRO A 316 26.59 53.18 -8.22
N ALA A 317 25.86 53.72 -7.24
CA ALA A 317 24.44 53.53 -6.91
C ALA A 317 23.53 54.21 -7.97
N ARG A 318 22.21 54.02 -8.12
CA ARG A 318 21.08 53.59 -7.26
C ARG A 318 19.83 53.53 -8.17
N SER A 319 18.92 52.58 -7.99
CA SER A 319 17.44 52.82 -7.92
C SER A 319 16.67 51.51 -7.88
N THR A 320 15.90 51.33 -6.81
CA THR A 320 14.93 50.25 -6.59
C THR A 320 13.51 50.76 -6.86
N PRO A 321 12.64 49.94 -7.45
CA PRO A 321 11.20 49.95 -7.17
C PRO A 321 10.83 48.79 -6.20
N PRO A 322 9.71 48.89 -5.47
CA PRO A 322 9.34 47.94 -4.42
C PRO A 322 8.49 46.77 -4.91
N ASP A 323 8.42 45.75 -4.06
CA ASP A 323 7.51 44.59 -4.08
C ASP A 323 7.80 43.43 -5.06
N ALA A 324 8.72 42.56 -4.64
CA ALA A 324 8.68 41.14 -4.96
C ALA A 324 8.66 40.35 -3.65
N ARG A 325 7.54 39.66 -3.37
CA ARG A 325 7.46 38.61 -2.35
C ARG A 325 8.54 37.57 -2.66
N PRO A 326 9.33 37.06 -1.70
CA PRO A 326 10.29 36.03 -2.00
C PRO A 326 9.54 34.76 -2.42
N SER A 327 9.62 34.42 -3.70
CA SER A 327 9.43 33.06 -4.18
C SER A 327 10.51 32.22 -3.51
N VAL A 328 10.13 31.49 -2.47
CA VAL A 328 11.00 30.47 -1.87
C VAL A 328 11.23 29.43 -2.95
N GLY A 329 12.42 29.47 -3.55
CA GLY A 329 12.86 28.46 -4.50
C GLY A 329 12.81 27.10 -3.83
N LEU A 330 12.17 26.14 -4.50
CA LEU A 330 12.17 24.71 -4.18
C LEU A 330 13.60 24.18 -4.28
N GLY A 331 14.37 24.32 -3.20
CA GLY A 331 15.63 23.61 -3.03
C GLY A 331 15.35 22.21 -2.51
N ALA A 332 15.80 21.18 -3.24
CA ALA A 332 15.72 19.79 -2.80
C ALA A 332 16.56 19.60 -1.52
N ALA A 333 15.90 19.26 -0.41
CA ALA A 333 16.57 18.80 0.80
C ALA A 333 17.06 17.34 0.60
N PRO A 334 18.15 16.90 1.25
CA PRO A 334 18.69 15.56 1.02
C PRO A 334 17.63 14.51 1.40
N ALA A 335 17.20 13.71 0.42
CA ALA A 335 16.45 12.50 0.70
C ALA A 335 17.33 11.58 1.54
N TRP A 336 16.76 10.96 2.57
CA TRP A 336 17.47 9.89 3.26
C TRP A 336 17.80 8.81 2.22
N GLY A 337 19.07 8.43 2.13
CA GLY A 337 19.60 7.72 0.97
C GLY A 337 18.88 6.39 0.77
N LYS A 338 18.25 6.19 -0.40
CA LYS A 338 17.51 4.96 -0.76
C LYS A 338 18.35 3.68 -0.57
N GLU A 339 19.68 3.77 -0.72
CA GLU A 339 20.61 2.65 -0.55
C GLU A 339 20.93 2.31 0.92
N GLN A 340 20.84 3.30 1.83
CA GLN A 340 21.21 3.14 3.23
C GLN A 340 20.33 2.10 3.95
N PHE A 341 19.03 2.08 3.64
CA PHE A 341 18.06 1.22 4.34
C PHE A 341 17.99 -0.21 3.78
N ARG A 342 18.42 -0.42 2.52
CA ARG A 342 18.47 -1.78 1.93
C ARG A 342 19.45 -2.69 2.64
N ALA A 343 20.57 -2.15 3.14
CA ALA A 343 21.60 -2.92 3.83
C ALA A 343 21.20 -3.36 5.26
N MET A 344 20.25 -2.67 5.90
CA MET A 344 19.85 -2.92 7.29
C MET A 344 18.87 -4.09 7.47
N ASN A 345 18.30 -4.61 6.37
CA ASN A 345 17.27 -5.68 6.39
C ASN A 345 17.83 -7.09 6.15
N ALA A 346 19.16 -7.27 6.16
CA ALA A 346 19.76 -8.60 6.16
C ALA A 346 19.52 -9.28 7.53
N SER A 347 18.51 -10.15 7.61
CA SER A 347 18.29 -11.02 8.78
C SER A 347 19.01 -12.36 8.58
N ASP A 348 19.62 -12.93 9.63
CA ASP A 348 20.12 -14.33 9.68
C ASP A 348 18.99 -15.39 9.67
N ASN A 349 17.83 -15.03 9.15
CA ASN A 349 16.64 -15.85 9.24
C ASN A 349 16.49 -16.72 7.98
N ASP A 350 16.62 -18.04 8.17
CA ASP A 350 16.65 -19.02 7.09
C ASP A 350 15.29 -19.29 6.43
N ILE A 351 14.21 -18.67 6.92
CA ILE A 351 12.87 -18.86 6.36
C ILE A 351 12.80 -18.38 4.91
N ARG A 352 12.26 -19.23 4.04
CA ARG A 352 12.15 -18.93 2.61
C ARG A 352 11.10 -17.85 2.37
N ALA A 353 11.38 -16.92 1.47
CA ALA A 353 10.52 -15.75 1.27
C ALA A 353 9.09 -16.10 0.83
N ALA A 354 8.94 -17.10 -0.05
CA ALA A 354 7.62 -17.62 -0.44
C ALA A 354 6.84 -18.20 0.76
N GLN A 355 7.52 -18.86 1.70
CA GLN A 355 6.89 -19.41 2.90
C GLN A 355 6.37 -18.29 3.81
N VAL A 356 7.11 -17.19 3.98
CA VAL A 356 6.64 -16.02 4.76
C VAL A 356 5.32 -15.49 4.20
N ILE A 357 5.23 -15.32 2.88
CA ILE A 357 4.03 -14.81 2.20
C ILE A 357 2.85 -15.77 2.40
N LEU A 358 3.05 -17.06 2.16
CA LEU A 358 1.97 -18.06 2.23
C LEU A 358 1.51 -18.33 3.67
N LYS A 359 2.42 -18.28 4.65
CA LYS A 359 2.10 -18.54 6.05
C LYS A 359 1.49 -17.34 6.77
N ARG A 360 1.68 -16.11 6.27
CA ARG A 360 1.24 -14.87 6.93
C ARG A 360 -0.19 -14.92 7.45
N ARG A 361 -0.40 -14.58 8.73
CA ARG A 361 -1.74 -14.41 9.31
C ARG A 361 -1.83 -13.13 10.13
N SER A 362 -3.01 -12.51 10.14
CA SER A 362 -3.30 -11.44 11.10
C SER A 362 -3.49 -12.03 12.49
N ALA A 363 -2.84 -11.44 13.50
CA ALA A 363 -3.02 -11.85 14.88
C ALA A 363 -4.44 -11.55 15.37
N GLN A 364 -5.04 -12.49 16.10
CA GLN A 364 -6.34 -12.32 16.77
C GLN A 364 -6.18 -11.83 18.21
N SER A 365 -5.04 -12.17 18.83
CA SER A 365 -4.65 -11.73 20.17
C SER A 365 -3.13 -11.81 20.34
N PHE A 366 -2.61 -11.12 21.35
CA PHE A 366 -1.19 -11.13 21.71
C PHE A 366 -1.03 -11.54 23.17
N ASP A 367 0.13 -12.09 23.52
CA ASP A 367 0.43 -12.58 24.88
C ASP A 367 0.52 -11.47 25.95
N GLY A 368 0.75 -10.22 25.52
CA GLY A 368 0.90 -9.06 26.41
C GLY A 368 2.21 -9.02 27.21
N SER A 369 3.09 -10.02 27.06
CA SER A 369 4.30 -10.19 27.88
C SER A 369 5.59 -10.22 27.08
N SER A 370 5.58 -10.74 25.85
CA SER A 370 6.79 -10.86 25.06
C SER A 370 7.41 -9.49 24.76
N GLU A 371 8.72 -9.42 24.90
CA GLU A 371 9.54 -8.26 24.55
C GLU A 371 10.08 -8.44 23.13
N MET A 372 9.85 -7.45 22.28
CA MET A 372 10.31 -7.47 20.89
C MET A 372 11.82 -7.20 20.84
N PRO A 373 12.60 -8.05 20.14
CA PRO A 373 14.02 -7.79 19.93
C PRO A 373 14.23 -6.43 19.25
N GLN A 374 15.24 -5.68 19.69
CA GLN A 374 15.55 -4.38 19.11
C GLN A 374 15.86 -4.48 17.61
N THR A 375 16.52 -5.56 17.19
CA THR A 375 16.85 -5.84 15.79
C THR A 375 15.61 -5.94 14.91
N LEU A 376 14.58 -6.66 15.36
CA LEU A 376 13.29 -6.74 14.66
C LEU A 376 12.62 -5.37 14.61
N PHE A 377 12.59 -4.62 15.72
CA PHE A 377 12.00 -3.28 15.71
C PHE A 377 12.69 -2.37 14.67
N ARG A 378 14.03 -2.36 14.60
CA ARG A 378 14.77 -1.60 13.59
C ARG A 378 14.49 -2.08 12.17
N GLN A 379 14.38 -3.40 11.93
CA GLN A 379 14.01 -3.97 10.64
C GLN A 379 12.62 -3.52 10.18
N LEU A 380 11.63 -3.56 11.09
CA LEU A 380 10.28 -3.04 10.83
C LEU A 380 10.36 -1.59 10.36
N LEU A 381 11.03 -0.71 11.12
CA LEU A 381 11.15 0.71 10.78
C LEU A 381 11.88 0.95 9.47
N SER A 382 13.00 0.25 9.24
CA SER A 382 13.79 0.34 8.00
C SER A 382 12.93 -0.01 6.79
N GLY A 383 12.15 -1.11 6.86
CA GLY A 383 11.22 -1.52 5.81
C GLY A 383 10.19 -0.45 5.45
N LEU A 384 9.78 0.42 6.38
CA LEU A 384 8.84 1.52 6.12
C LEU A 384 9.47 2.69 5.39
N LEU A 385 10.79 2.86 5.43
CA LEU A 385 11.47 3.98 4.81
C LEU A 385 11.61 3.79 3.29
N PRO A 386 11.62 4.87 2.48
CA PRO A 386 11.84 4.78 1.05
C PRO A 386 13.09 3.95 0.71
N GLY A 387 12.92 2.96 -0.16
CA GLY A 387 13.98 2.02 -0.54
C GLY A 387 14.19 0.83 0.40
N GLY A 388 13.61 0.82 1.60
CA GLY A 388 13.74 -0.27 2.56
C GLY A 388 12.91 -1.52 2.26
N SER A 389 11.95 -1.45 1.34
CA SER A 389 11.10 -2.58 0.93
C SER A 389 10.85 -2.51 -0.59
N PRO A 390 10.66 -3.68 -1.26
CA PRO A 390 10.24 -3.77 -2.66
C PRO A 390 9.06 -2.87 -3.03
N VAL A 391 8.11 -2.68 -2.12
CA VAL A 391 6.88 -1.92 -2.40
C VAL A 391 7.14 -0.46 -2.77
N TRP A 392 8.25 0.11 -2.33
CA TRP A 392 8.63 1.49 -2.65
C TRP A 392 9.22 1.64 -4.06
N GLU A 393 9.49 0.55 -4.77
CA GLU A 393 9.77 0.59 -6.22
C GLU A 393 8.47 0.72 -7.02
N LEU A 394 7.40 0.05 -6.57
CA LEU A 394 6.06 0.19 -7.15
C LEU A 394 5.44 1.56 -6.83
N TRP A 395 5.59 2.02 -5.58
CA TRP A 395 5.11 3.31 -5.07
C TRP A 395 6.26 4.30 -4.89
N SER A 396 6.85 4.74 -6.00
CA SER A 396 8.06 5.58 -6.03
C SER A 396 7.82 7.08 -5.77
N HIS A 397 6.61 7.45 -5.35
CA HIS A 397 6.20 8.83 -5.08
C HIS A 397 6.75 9.33 -3.73
N THR A 398 6.71 10.65 -3.54
CA THR A 398 7.02 11.27 -2.25
C THR A 398 6.13 10.66 -1.15
N PRO A 399 6.69 10.08 -0.08
CA PRO A 399 5.91 9.51 1.01
C PRO A 399 5.06 10.59 1.68
N ARG A 400 3.77 10.29 1.89
CA ARG A 400 2.80 11.19 2.56
C ARG A 400 2.24 10.60 3.84
N VAL A 401 2.53 9.34 4.16
CA VAL A 401 2.03 8.67 5.37
C VAL A 401 3.19 8.36 6.30
N HIS A 402 3.16 8.90 7.52
CA HIS A 402 4.23 8.84 8.51
C HIS A 402 3.78 8.10 9.78
N PRO A 403 4.45 7.01 10.16
CA PRO A 403 4.11 6.29 11.38
C PRO A 403 4.40 7.11 12.65
N VAL A 404 3.41 7.17 13.54
CA VAL A 404 3.59 7.53 14.95
C VAL A 404 3.32 6.29 15.79
N MET A 405 4.23 5.91 16.68
CA MET A 405 4.16 4.64 17.40
C MET A 405 3.90 4.84 18.88
N LEU A 406 3.11 3.95 19.47
CA LEU A 406 3.11 3.71 20.90
C LEU A 406 3.94 2.44 21.14
N VAL A 407 5.15 2.61 21.69
CA VAL A 407 6.05 1.51 22.03
C VAL A 407 5.76 1.04 23.44
N HIS A 408 5.55 -0.26 23.62
CA HIS A 408 5.21 -0.88 24.91
C HIS A 408 6.34 -1.74 25.44
N ARG A 409 6.87 -2.64 24.61
CA ARG A 409 7.85 -3.68 25.01
C ARG A 409 8.80 -3.99 23.86
N VAL A 410 9.84 -3.16 23.72
CA VAL A 410 10.92 -3.36 22.76
C VAL A 410 12.23 -3.27 23.53
N GLU A 411 13.09 -4.27 23.35
CA GLU A 411 14.38 -4.36 24.02
C GLU A 411 15.21 -3.08 23.80
N GLY A 412 15.73 -2.52 24.89
CA GLY A 412 16.56 -1.31 24.83
C GLY A 412 15.85 -0.03 24.41
N VAL A 413 14.52 -0.05 24.20
CA VAL A 413 13.72 1.12 23.81
C VAL A 413 12.70 1.42 24.91
N ALA A 414 12.80 2.61 25.50
CA ALA A 414 11.90 3.02 26.58
C ALA A 414 10.43 3.07 26.09
N PRO A 415 9.45 2.60 26.89
CA PRO A 415 8.04 2.76 26.53
C PRO A 415 7.67 4.24 26.34
N GLY A 416 6.94 4.55 25.27
CA GLY A 416 6.65 5.94 24.93
C GLY A 416 5.97 6.13 23.59
N VAL A 417 5.83 7.39 23.20
CA VAL A 417 5.36 7.81 21.88
C VAL A 417 6.56 8.18 21.02
N TYR A 418 6.61 7.66 19.80
CA TYR A 418 7.69 7.87 18.84
C TYR A 418 7.14 8.32 17.49
N ALA A 419 7.89 9.10 16.73
CA ALA A 419 7.58 9.46 15.35
C ALA A 419 8.66 8.95 14.40
N LEU A 420 8.22 8.40 13.27
CA LEU A 420 9.04 8.04 12.12
C LEU A 420 8.57 8.90 10.92
N PRO A 421 8.97 10.18 10.82
CA PRO A 421 8.85 10.90 9.56
C PRO A 421 9.47 10.05 8.43
N ARG A 422 8.97 10.18 7.20
CA ARG A 422 9.50 9.44 6.03
C ARG A 422 10.16 10.34 4.98
N SER A 423 10.25 11.64 5.28
CA SER A 423 10.98 12.64 4.50
C SER A 423 11.50 13.75 5.41
N GLY A 424 12.51 14.49 4.96
CA GLY A 424 13.03 15.65 5.69
C GLY A 424 11.95 16.72 5.93
N ARG A 425 11.16 17.03 4.89
CA ARG A 425 10.02 17.98 4.98
C ARG A 425 8.98 17.52 6.01
N ALA A 426 8.67 16.23 6.04
CA ALA A 426 7.68 15.67 6.97
C ALA A 426 8.11 15.84 8.43
N LYS A 427 9.40 15.71 8.75
CA LYS A 427 9.91 15.92 10.12
C LYS A 427 9.53 17.31 10.64
N ASP A 428 9.86 18.35 9.87
CA ASP A 428 9.61 19.73 10.29
C ASP A 428 8.10 20.03 10.34
N ALA A 429 7.34 19.53 9.36
CA ALA A 429 5.89 19.69 9.32
C ALA A 429 5.18 19.02 10.50
N LEU A 430 5.56 17.78 10.84
CA LEU A 430 5.01 17.06 12.00
C LEU A 430 5.39 17.76 13.31
N ARG A 431 6.65 18.20 13.45
CA ARG A 431 7.10 18.93 14.64
C ARG A 431 6.34 20.23 14.86
N ALA A 432 6.03 20.95 13.79
CA ALA A 432 5.23 22.18 13.86
C ALA A 432 3.73 21.91 14.12
N ALA A 433 3.23 20.72 13.80
CA ALA A 433 1.82 20.36 13.98
C ALA A 433 1.54 19.71 15.35
N PHE A 434 2.51 19.03 15.94
CA PHE A 434 2.33 18.30 17.19
C PHE A 434 2.39 19.21 18.43
N ARG A 435 1.96 18.67 19.58
CA ARG A 435 2.11 19.30 20.90
C ARG A 435 3.53 19.82 21.12
N GLU A 436 3.63 21.10 21.50
CA GLU A 436 4.89 21.79 21.77
C GLU A 436 5.72 21.15 22.89
N THR A 437 5.07 20.40 23.79
CA THR A 437 5.72 19.70 24.90
C THR A 437 6.48 18.43 24.48
N PHE A 438 6.34 17.96 23.23
CA PHE A 438 7.08 16.80 22.77
C PHE A 438 8.55 17.12 22.54
N THR A 439 9.42 16.20 22.98
CA THR A 439 10.87 16.42 23.04
C THR A 439 11.55 16.31 21.68
N TRP A 440 11.02 15.47 20.78
CA TRP A 440 11.63 15.15 19.48
C TRP A 440 13.09 14.67 19.62
N GLN A 441 13.38 13.91 20.68
CA GLN A 441 14.70 13.36 20.96
C GLN A 441 15.02 12.24 19.95
N ALA A 442 16.16 12.32 19.26
CA ALA A 442 16.62 11.23 18.40
C ALA A 442 16.77 9.93 19.21
N ALA A 443 16.16 8.84 18.72
CA ALA A 443 16.09 7.56 19.41
C ALA A 443 16.86 6.44 18.68
N ASP A 444 17.38 6.71 17.49
CA ASP A 444 18.27 5.83 16.74
C ASP A 444 19.35 6.68 16.04
N ALA A 445 20.53 6.11 15.81
CA ALA A 445 21.65 6.82 15.20
C ALA A 445 21.55 6.91 13.66
N GLU A 446 20.88 5.93 13.04
CA GLU A 446 20.78 5.79 11.59
C GLU A 446 19.35 6.02 11.10
N LEU A 447 18.38 5.58 11.88
CA LEU A 447 16.97 5.73 11.55
C LEU A 447 16.48 7.12 11.98
N PRO A 448 15.55 7.71 11.21
CA PRO A 448 14.89 8.97 11.50
C PRO A 448 13.80 8.81 12.58
N LEU A 449 14.16 8.14 13.67
CA LEU A 449 13.26 7.80 14.77
C LEU A 449 13.42 8.84 15.89
N PHE A 450 12.30 9.42 16.31
CA PHE A 450 12.29 10.44 17.36
C PHE A 450 11.34 10.04 18.49
N GLN A 451 11.84 9.96 19.72
CA GLN A 451 11.01 9.87 20.92
C GLN A 451 10.35 11.23 21.15
N LEU A 452 9.03 11.24 21.27
CA LEU A 452 8.23 12.42 21.55
C LEU A 452 8.00 12.58 23.06
N VAL A 453 7.70 11.47 23.73
CA VAL A 453 7.55 11.42 25.19
C VAL A 453 7.78 9.99 25.68
N ALA A 454 8.54 9.83 26.76
CA ALA A 454 8.64 8.57 27.49
C ALA A 454 7.43 8.42 28.42
N ALA A 455 6.61 7.39 28.20
CA ALA A 455 5.39 7.16 28.95
C ALA A 455 4.86 5.73 28.75
N ARG A 456 4.22 5.18 29.79
CA ARG A 456 3.44 3.94 29.66
C ARG A 456 2.08 4.24 29.04
N ALA A 457 1.96 4.02 27.72
CA ALA A 457 0.78 4.40 26.95
C ALA A 457 -0.23 3.25 26.70
N GLY A 458 -0.16 2.12 27.41
CA GLY A 458 -1.01 0.95 27.13
C GLY A 458 -2.52 1.22 27.22
N LYS A 459 -2.97 1.92 28.28
CA LYS A 459 -4.39 2.32 28.43
C LYS A 459 -4.83 3.32 27.34
N THR A 460 -3.91 4.20 26.94
CA THR A 460 -4.13 5.14 25.84
C THR A 460 -4.30 4.38 24.54
N ALA A 461 -3.39 3.45 24.22
CA ALA A 461 -3.44 2.63 23.01
C ALA A 461 -4.76 1.85 22.88
N ARG A 462 -5.22 1.25 23.99
CA ARG A 462 -6.53 0.58 24.09
C ARG A 462 -7.65 1.53 23.69
N THR A 463 -7.70 2.68 24.34
CA THR A 463 -8.77 3.68 24.15
C THR A 463 -8.77 4.17 22.72
N LEU A 464 -7.63 4.65 22.22
CA LEU A 464 -7.48 5.16 20.85
C LEU A 464 -7.88 4.13 19.80
N SER A 465 -7.69 2.83 20.07
CA SER A 465 -8.05 1.73 19.16
C SER A 465 -9.43 1.14 19.46
N CYS A 466 -10.44 1.98 19.72
CA CYS A 466 -11.82 1.56 20.00
C CYS A 466 -11.96 0.55 21.15
N HIS A 467 -11.19 0.71 22.22
CA HIS A 467 -11.18 -0.17 23.40
C HIS A 467 -10.71 -1.61 23.14
N GLN A 468 -10.00 -1.86 22.05
CA GLN A 468 -9.50 -3.21 21.73
C GLN A 468 -8.24 -3.55 22.54
N ASP A 469 -8.30 -4.63 23.32
CA ASP A 469 -7.21 -5.07 24.21
C ASP A 469 -5.92 -5.42 23.47
N ILE A 470 -6.04 -5.84 22.20
CA ILE A 470 -4.89 -6.16 21.35
C ILE A 470 -3.92 -4.98 21.20
N ALA A 471 -4.42 -3.74 21.28
CA ALA A 471 -3.59 -2.53 21.23
C ALA A 471 -2.79 -2.30 22.53
N THR A 472 -3.16 -2.93 23.64
CA THR A 472 -2.37 -2.93 24.89
C THR A 472 -1.42 -4.13 24.94
N HIS A 473 -1.86 -5.27 24.42
CA HIS A 473 -1.10 -6.51 24.44
C HIS A 473 -0.05 -6.62 23.32
N CYS A 474 -0.02 -5.70 22.36
CA CYS A 474 1.05 -5.62 21.37
C CYS A 474 2.37 -5.09 21.97
N ALA A 475 3.50 -5.40 21.34
CA ALA A 475 4.80 -4.82 21.69
C ALA A 475 4.93 -3.38 21.19
N VAL A 476 4.36 -3.10 20.02
CA VAL A 476 4.27 -1.77 19.41
C VAL A 476 3.00 -1.65 18.57
N ILE A 477 2.39 -0.47 18.57
CA ILE A 477 1.29 -0.09 17.67
C ILE A 477 1.68 1.17 16.89
N PHE A 478 1.43 1.13 15.58
CA PHE A 478 1.67 2.18 14.62
C PHE A 478 0.35 2.89 14.31
N MET A 479 0.31 4.20 14.48
CA MET A 479 -0.75 5.10 14.03
C MET A 479 -0.23 5.79 12.77
N MET A 480 -0.79 5.43 11.62
CA MET A 480 -0.39 5.94 10.31
C MET A 480 -1.00 7.32 10.10
N LEU A 481 -0.16 8.35 10.10
CA LEU A 481 -0.57 9.74 9.99
C LEU A 481 -0.27 10.28 8.59
N ALA A 482 -1.31 10.65 7.85
CA ALA A 482 -1.23 11.11 6.46
C ALA A 482 -1.21 12.65 6.37
N GLU A 483 -0.35 13.20 5.51
CA GLU A 483 -0.48 14.58 5.00
C GLU A 483 -1.80 14.67 4.21
N PHE A 484 -2.80 15.39 4.74
CA PHE A 484 -4.20 15.21 4.32
C PHE A 484 -4.78 16.39 3.55
N ALA A 485 -4.94 17.56 4.18
CA ALA A 485 -5.67 18.69 3.59
C ALA A 485 -5.05 19.19 2.27
N GLU A 486 -3.72 19.38 2.21
CA GLU A 486 -3.04 19.87 1.02
C GLU A 486 -3.21 18.90 -0.18
N PRO A 487 -2.86 17.60 -0.07
CA PRO A 487 -3.04 16.67 -1.19
C PRO A 487 -4.49 16.52 -1.64
N VAL A 488 -5.46 16.44 -0.72
CA VAL A 488 -6.88 16.29 -1.07
C VAL A 488 -7.43 17.54 -1.74
N ALA A 489 -7.00 18.74 -1.32
CA ALA A 489 -7.40 19.99 -1.95
C ALA A 489 -6.84 20.13 -3.38
N ALA A 490 -5.64 19.60 -3.63
CA ALA A 490 -5.02 19.58 -4.95
C ALA A 490 -5.70 18.55 -5.88
N ASP A 491 -5.91 17.33 -5.39
CA ASP A 491 -6.62 16.27 -6.10
C ASP A 491 -7.37 15.34 -5.11
N PRO A 492 -8.71 15.27 -5.16
CA PRO A 492 -9.51 14.34 -4.35
C PRO A 492 -9.04 12.88 -4.42
N ALA A 493 -8.43 12.44 -5.53
CA ALA A 493 -7.87 11.09 -5.65
C ALA A 493 -6.79 10.79 -4.60
N ALA A 494 -6.13 11.81 -4.05
CA ALA A 494 -5.19 11.67 -2.95
C ALA A 494 -5.79 10.90 -1.76
N TYR A 495 -7.10 10.99 -1.52
CA TYR A 495 -7.74 10.22 -0.45
C TYR A 495 -7.51 8.71 -0.58
N ARG A 496 -7.63 8.16 -1.81
CA ARG A 496 -7.34 6.75 -2.10
C ARG A 496 -5.87 6.46 -1.87
N HIS A 497 -5.00 7.27 -2.46
CA HIS A 497 -3.55 7.11 -2.42
C HIS A 497 -2.98 7.10 -0.99
N LEU A 498 -3.49 7.96 -0.10
CA LEU A 498 -3.08 7.99 1.30
C LEU A 498 -3.46 6.70 2.05
N HIS A 499 -4.63 6.13 1.76
CA HIS A 499 -5.03 4.83 2.33
C HIS A 499 -4.28 3.67 1.68
N TRP A 500 -3.98 3.73 0.38
CA TRP A 500 -3.13 2.73 -0.29
C TRP A 500 -1.74 2.70 0.34
N GLU A 501 -1.11 3.87 0.54
CA GLU A 501 0.21 3.97 1.18
C GLU A 501 0.18 3.43 2.62
N ALA A 502 -0.89 3.70 3.38
CA ALA A 502 -1.06 3.15 4.72
C ALA A 502 -1.23 1.61 4.71
N GLY A 503 -1.99 1.05 3.76
CA GLY A 503 -2.13 -0.39 3.57
C GLY A 503 -0.82 -1.06 3.15
N MET A 504 -0.04 -0.43 2.27
CA MET A 504 1.30 -0.88 1.88
C MET A 504 2.24 -0.93 3.08
N LEU A 505 2.27 0.14 3.90
CA LEU A 505 3.03 0.16 5.15
C LEU A 505 2.61 -0.99 6.09
N GLY A 506 1.32 -1.20 6.28
CA GLY A 506 0.81 -2.32 7.09
C GLY A 506 1.25 -3.68 6.56
N HIS A 507 1.25 -3.87 5.24
CA HIS A 507 1.70 -5.12 4.62
C HIS A 507 3.19 -5.38 4.83
N VAL A 508 4.03 -4.36 4.70
CA VAL A 508 5.47 -4.45 5.01
C VAL A 508 5.66 -4.88 6.46
N ILE A 509 5.01 -4.21 7.41
CA ILE A 509 5.05 -4.60 8.83
C ILE A 509 4.64 -6.06 9.01
N THR A 510 3.61 -6.51 8.29
CA THR A 510 3.12 -7.88 8.44
C THR A 510 4.17 -8.90 8.02
N LEU A 511 4.78 -8.71 6.85
CA LEU A 511 5.73 -9.69 6.32
C LEU A 511 7.05 -9.70 7.09
N GLU A 512 7.57 -8.53 7.48
CA GLU A 512 8.78 -8.45 8.31
C GLU A 512 8.57 -9.08 9.69
N ALA A 513 7.42 -8.83 10.34
CA ALA A 513 7.08 -9.48 11.60
C ALA A 513 6.95 -11.01 11.43
N GLU A 514 6.24 -11.46 10.39
CA GLU A 514 5.98 -12.88 10.11
C GLU A 514 7.27 -13.64 9.78
N ALA A 515 8.21 -13.02 9.07
CA ALA A 515 9.53 -13.56 8.84
C ALA A 515 10.21 -13.86 10.18
N ALA A 516 10.22 -12.90 11.11
CA ALA A 516 10.84 -13.01 12.43
C ALA A 516 10.04 -13.84 13.45
N GLY A 517 8.92 -14.48 13.06
CA GLY A 517 8.09 -15.28 13.97
C GLY A 517 7.15 -14.47 14.87
N TRP A 518 7.01 -13.17 14.62
CA TRP A 518 6.01 -12.29 15.22
C TRP A 518 4.81 -12.16 14.29
N ARG A 519 3.70 -11.55 14.74
CA ARG A 519 2.59 -11.26 13.83
C ARG A 519 2.05 -9.85 14.01
N GLY A 520 1.56 -9.32 12.89
CA GLY A 520 0.89 -8.04 12.81
C GLY A 520 -0.62 -8.19 12.73
N THR A 521 -1.34 -7.12 13.02
CA THR A 521 -2.76 -7.02 12.66
C THR A 521 -3.14 -5.57 12.39
N GLY A 522 -3.94 -5.38 11.34
CA GLY A 522 -4.54 -4.10 11.01
C GLY A 522 -5.69 -3.78 11.96
N ILE A 523 -5.79 -2.52 12.37
CA ILE A 523 -6.87 -2.02 13.21
C ILE A 523 -7.55 -0.87 12.48
N GLY A 524 -8.71 -1.16 11.88
CA GLY A 524 -9.54 -0.15 11.19
C GLY A 524 -10.38 0.71 12.13
N CYS A 525 -10.69 0.20 13.33
CA CYS A 525 -11.44 0.96 14.35
C CYS A 525 -10.49 1.69 15.30
N PHE A 526 -10.49 3.01 15.19
CA PHE A 526 -9.81 3.92 16.09
C PHE A 526 -10.62 5.21 16.22
N PHE A 527 -10.49 5.90 17.35
CA PHE A 527 -11.12 7.20 17.58
C PHE A 527 -10.27 8.30 16.95
N ASP A 528 -10.63 8.71 15.73
CA ASP A 528 -9.86 9.63 14.88
C ASP A 528 -9.45 10.90 15.65
N ASP A 529 -10.40 11.60 16.27
CA ASP A 529 -10.14 12.89 16.94
C ASP A 529 -9.46 12.72 18.30
N ALA A 530 -9.61 11.57 18.97
CA ALA A 530 -8.89 11.29 20.22
C ALA A 530 -7.39 11.06 19.95
N VAL A 531 -7.05 10.44 18.81
CA VAL A 531 -5.64 10.32 18.37
C VAL A 531 -5.07 11.72 18.15
N HIS A 532 -5.84 12.61 17.50
CA HIS A 532 -5.43 13.99 17.24
C HIS A 532 -5.20 14.77 18.52
N GLU A 533 -6.09 14.64 19.51
CA GLU A 533 -5.95 15.29 20.82
C GLU A 533 -4.67 14.85 21.55
N VAL A 534 -4.37 13.55 21.54
CA VAL A 534 -3.15 12.99 22.13
C VAL A 534 -1.91 13.56 21.47
N LEU A 535 -1.91 13.71 20.13
CA LEU A 535 -0.78 14.25 19.37
C LEU A 535 -0.71 15.78 19.39
N GLY A 536 -1.79 16.47 19.77
CA GLY A 536 -1.88 17.93 19.75
C GLY A 536 -2.23 18.54 18.39
N LEU A 537 -2.78 17.76 17.47
CA LEU A 537 -3.19 18.24 16.14
C LEU A 537 -4.41 19.16 16.29
N LYS A 538 -4.34 20.34 15.65
CA LYS A 538 -5.35 21.41 15.76
C LYS A 538 -6.12 21.67 14.48
N ASP A 539 -5.72 21.03 13.39
CA ASP A 539 -6.22 21.25 12.04
C ASP A 539 -6.15 19.94 11.23
N ASP A 540 -6.53 20.01 9.97
CA ASP A 540 -6.62 18.87 9.05
C ASP A 540 -5.37 18.68 8.18
N ARG A 541 -4.26 19.37 8.47
CA ARG A 541 -2.98 19.12 7.76
C ARG A 541 -2.56 17.67 7.84
N PHE A 542 -2.86 17.03 8.98
CA PHE A 542 -2.62 15.60 9.19
C PHE A 542 -3.89 14.89 9.65
N GLN A 543 -4.12 13.68 9.12
CA GLN A 543 -5.19 12.79 9.58
C GLN A 543 -4.64 11.40 9.87
N VAL A 544 -5.11 10.76 10.94
CA VAL A 544 -4.83 9.34 11.18
C VAL A 544 -5.70 8.54 10.23
N VAL A 545 -5.11 7.59 9.52
CA VAL A 545 -5.81 6.81 8.49
C VAL A 545 -5.82 5.31 8.77
N TYR A 546 -4.91 4.82 9.61
CA TYR A 546 -4.81 3.40 9.94
C TYR A 546 -4.07 3.15 11.24
N HIS A 547 -4.50 2.19 12.03
CA HIS A 547 -3.69 1.63 13.13
C HIS A 547 -3.17 0.25 12.74
N TYR A 548 -1.98 -0.11 13.19
CA TYR A 548 -1.38 -1.42 12.94
C TYR A 548 -0.62 -1.89 14.17
N ALA A 549 -0.92 -3.06 14.71
CA ALA A 549 -0.31 -3.57 15.93
C ALA A 549 0.58 -4.79 15.65
N VAL A 550 1.71 -4.90 16.38
CA VAL A 550 2.63 -6.03 16.27
C VAL A 550 2.95 -6.59 17.66
N GLY A 551 2.87 -7.91 17.80
CA GLY A 551 3.12 -8.60 19.05
C GLY A 551 3.35 -10.10 18.85
N MET A 552 3.67 -10.79 19.94
CA MET A 552 3.75 -12.24 19.94
C MET A 552 2.32 -12.79 19.93
N ALA A 553 1.92 -13.40 18.83
CA ALA A 553 0.55 -13.87 18.64
C ALA A 553 0.24 -15.08 19.51
N LEU A 554 -1.01 -15.12 19.99
CA LEU A 554 -1.60 -16.33 20.54
C LEU A 554 -2.58 -16.90 19.51
N ASP A 555 -2.39 -18.17 19.17
CA ASP A 555 -3.30 -18.92 18.32
C ASP A 555 -4.41 -19.53 19.16
N ASP A 556 -5.66 -19.44 18.68
CA ASP A 556 -6.79 -20.14 19.28
C ASP A 556 -6.80 -21.59 18.77
N PRO A 557 -6.48 -22.59 19.61
CA PRO A 557 -6.36 -23.98 19.18
C PRO A 557 -7.69 -24.58 18.73
N ARG A 558 -8.82 -23.90 18.99
CA ARG A 558 -10.15 -24.35 18.57
C ARG A 558 -10.41 -24.06 17.08
N ILE A 559 -9.66 -23.15 16.46
CA ILE A 559 -9.87 -22.77 15.06
C ILE A 559 -8.99 -23.65 14.17
N ALA A 560 -9.62 -24.52 13.39
CA ALA A 560 -8.92 -25.38 12.44
C ALA A 560 -8.33 -24.56 11.28
N THR A 561 -7.21 -25.02 10.74
CA THR A 561 -6.59 -24.47 9.53
C THR A 561 -6.53 -25.56 8.48
N LEU A 562 -7.16 -25.34 7.33
CA LEU A 562 -7.21 -26.31 6.23
C LEU A 562 -6.42 -25.80 5.02
N SER A 563 -5.99 -26.73 4.16
CA SER A 563 -5.31 -26.41 2.89
C SER A 563 -6.16 -25.45 2.06
N PRO A 564 -5.55 -24.44 1.40
CA PRO A 564 -6.29 -23.50 0.55
C PRO A 564 -7.02 -24.17 -0.62
N TYR A 565 -6.48 -25.27 -1.12
CA TYR A 565 -7.06 -26.05 -2.21
C TYR A 565 -6.98 -27.55 -1.89
N GLU A 566 -7.97 -28.30 -2.35
CA GLU A 566 -7.96 -29.77 -2.30
C GLU A 566 -6.85 -30.28 -3.25
N GLU A 567 -6.18 -31.36 -2.82
CA GLU A 567 -5.06 -31.99 -3.56
C GLU A 567 -5.49 -32.56 -4.91
#